data_AF-A0A7V0XN16-F1
#
_entry.id   AF-A0A7V0XN16-F1
#
_cell.length_a   1.000
_cell.length_b   1.000
_cell.length_c   1.000
_cell.angle_alpha   90.00
_cell.angle_beta   90.00
_cell.angle_gamma   90.00
#
_symmetry.space_group_name_H-M   'P 1'
#
loop_
_entity.id
_entity.type
_entity.pdbx_description
1 polymer ?
#
loop_
_entity_poly.entity_id
_entity_poly.type
_entity_poly.pdbx_seq_one_letter_code
_entity_poly.pdbx_strand_id
1 'polypeptide(L)'
;MGGIFGTISRADCVTDLFYGTDYHSHLGTKRAGMCVYDRGEFIRSIHSIEDSYFRTKFEQDLPKFRGNMGIGVISDTDNQPILIHSHLGRYAVVTVGKILNMDELEKRMLKQHRHFSETTQAGTNPSEMVAMLMDEEKNFADGIENVRERIRGSCTFMVLTPEGIYAARDRLGRTPLAIGRKNGSRAVASETSAFPTLGYELEYQLGPNELVFISPEEYKRVIPPGSRMQVCAFLWVYYGYPAAEYEGVGVEPTRYRCGAELARKDDTEADLVSGIPDSGVGHAIGYAMEKRIPYMRPYVKYTPTWPRSFMPSRQETRELVARMKLIPVREVIEGKRIVFCDDSIVRGTQLLDTIRVLKHYGAKETHMRVACPPLVYACDFLNFSASKSVAELASRKAMLKLEGRADGDAREYATAGTSKYQAMVEEIRKRIGLTTLVYQNLDDLVMAIGLPKVKICTHCFDGSSFDR
;
A
#
# COMPACT_ATOMS: atom_id res chain seq x y z
N MET A 1 4.90 -1.46 -3.55
CA MET A 1 4.63 -0.48 -2.49
C MET A 1 5.86 -0.34 -1.62
N GLY A 2 5.83 0.59 -0.68
CA GLY A 2 6.83 0.74 0.35
C GLY A 2 6.27 1.60 1.47
N GLY A 3 7.01 1.68 2.57
CA GLY A 3 6.72 2.59 3.66
C GLY A 3 8.02 3.22 4.13
N ILE A 4 7.96 4.49 4.50
CA ILE A 4 9.12 5.23 5.00
C ILE A 4 8.87 5.68 6.42
N PHE A 5 9.93 5.68 7.22
CA PHE A 5 9.96 6.21 8.57
C PHE A 5 11.21 7.06 8.74
N GLY A 6 11.07 8.27 9.28
CA GLY A 6 12.18 9.14 9.63
C GLY A 6 12.02 9.60 11.07
N THR A 7 13.11 9.83 11.77
CA THR A 7 13.06 10.40 13.12
C THR A 7 14.23 11.33 13.35
N ILE A 8 14.01 12.37 14.14
CA ILE A 8 15.01 13.36 14.55
C ILE A 8 14.76 13.76 16.01
N SER A 9 15.81 13.70 16.82
CA SER A 9 15.75 13.81 18.27
C SER A 9 16.93 14.62 18.82
N ARG A 10 16.82 15.09 20.06
CA ARG A 10 17.95 15.65 20.83
C ARG A 10 18.90 14.57 21.36
N ALA A 11 18.44 13.34 21.44
CA ALA A 11 19.19 12.17 21.89
C ALA A 11 19.30 11.14 20.76
N ASP A 12 20.03 10.05 21.01
CA ASP A 12 20.07 8.93 20.08
C ASP A 12 18.65 8.43 19.77
N CYS A 13 18.36 8.22 18.48
CA CYS A 13 17.04 7.81 18.00
C CYS A 13 17.08 6.53 17.14
N VAL A 14 18.16 5.75 17.22
CA VAL A 14 18.33 4.55 16.40
C VAL A 14 17.24 3.53 16.69
N THR A 15 16.87 3.36 17.96
CA THR A 15 15.78 2.45 18.37
C THR A 15 14.43 2.85 17.78
N ASP A 16 14.10 4.15 17.83
CA ASP A 16 12.87 4.68 17.25
C ASP A 16 12.88 4.49 15.73
N LEU A 17 14.01 4.73 15.05
CA LEU A 17 14.15 4.51 13.60
C LEU A 17 13.97 3.04 13.23
N PHE A 18 14.63 2.12 13.97
CA PHE A 18 14.60 0.69 13.70
C PHE A 18 13.18 0.13 13.83
N TYR A 19 12.53 0.34 14.97
CA TYR A 19 11.18 -0.17 15.18
C TYR A 19 10.17 0.58 14.32
N GLY A 20 10.30 1.90 14.15
CA GLY A 20 9.44 2.69 13.28
C GLY A 20 9.46 2.20 11.83
N THR A 21 10.64 1.86 11.31
CA THR A 21 10.77 1.24 9.98
C THR A 21 10.13 -0.15 9.95
N ASP A 22 10.36 -0.97 10.98
CA ASP A 22 9.80 -2.33 11.07
C ASP A 22 8.26 -2.37 11.08
N TYR A 23 7.58 -1.41 11.70
CA TYR A 23 6.10 -1.30 11.67
C TYR A 23 5.55 -1.19 10.24
N HIS A 24 6.34 -0.71 9.29
CA HIS A 24 5.98 -0.59 7.88
C HIS A 24 6.27 -1.86 7.07
N SER A 25 6.75 -2.95 7.69
CA SER A 25 7.07 -4.23 7.01
C SER A 25 5.88 -4.85 6.27
N HIS A 26 4.66 -4.44 6.58
CA HIS A 26 3.47 -4.90 5.87
C HIS A 26 3.28 -4.23 4.49
N LEU A 27 3.99 -3.13 4.22
CA LEU A 27 3.91 -2.32 3.00
C LEU A 27 4.96 -2.67 1.94
N GLY A 28 5.86 -3.61 2.24
CA GLY A 28 6.76 -4.14 1.25
C GLY A 28 7.43 -5.45 1.65
N THR A 29 7.94 -6.18 0.66
CA THR A 29 8.38 -7.57 0.85
C THR A 29 9.77 -7.88 0.35
N LYS A 30 10.47 -6.95 -0.31
CA LYS A 30 11.74 -7.27 -0.98
C LYS A 30 12.97 -6.71 -0.33
N ARG A 31 12.97 -5.40 -0.08
CA ARG A 31 14.13 -4.65 0.40
C ARG A 31 13.76 -3.85 1.62
N ALA A 32 14.74 -3.65 2.48
CA ALA A 32 14.65 -2.69 3.55
C ALA A 32 15.99 -2.01 3.74
N GLY A 33 15.98 -0.80 4.29
CA GLY A 33 17.18 -0.04 4.58
C GLY A 33 16.99 1.01 5.65
N MET A 34 18.09 1.37 6.28
CA MET A 34 18.19 2.46 7.25
C MET A 34 19.43 3.28 6.94
N CYS A 35 19.32 4.59 7.15
CA CYS A 35 20.44 5.51 7.14
C CYS A 35 20.33 6.44 8.35
N VAL A 36 21.39 6.51 9.14
CA VAL A 36 21.51 7.37 10.32
C VAL A 36 22.62 8.37 10.08
N TYR A 37 22.42 9.60 10.54
CA TYR A 37 23.44 10.64 10.54
C TYR A 37 23.93 10.89 11.97
N ASP A 38 25.25 10.89 12.14
CA ASP A 38 25.94 11.24 13.39
C ASP A 38 27.18 12.10 13.09
N ARG A 39 27.16 13.36 13.54
CA ARG A 39 28.35 14.24 13.59
C ARG A 39 29.20 14.25 12.32
N GLY A 40 28.57 14.32 11.14
CA GLY A 40 29.23 14.39 9.84
C GLY A 40 29.36 13.07 9.09
N GLU A 41 28.96 11.95 9.71
CA GLU A 41 28.98 10.62 9.11
C GLU A 41 27.56 10.13 8.81
N PHE A 42 27.37 9.56 7.61
CA PHE A 42 26.16 8.83 7.24
C PHE A 42 26.44 7.33 7.31
N ILE A 43 25.74 6.62 8.18
CA ILE A 43 25.86 5.17 8.36
C ILE A 43 24.64 4.53 7.72
N ARG A 44 24.83 3.62 6.77
CA ARG A 44 23.75 3.01 5.97
C ARG A 44 23.87 1.49 5.91
N SER A 45 22.74 0.80 6.07
CA SER A 45 22.58 -0.62 5.71
C SER A 45 21.35 -0.84 4.84
N ILE A 46 21.45 -1.78 3.90
CA ILE A 46 20.35 -2.24 3.04
C ILE A 46 20.39 -3.76 3.00
N HIS A 47 19.25 -4.41 3.22
CA HIS A 47 19.13 -5.87 3.19
C HIS A 47 17.98 -6.32 2.29
N SER A 48 18.10 -7.54 1.75
CA SER A 48 16.92 -8.26 1.26
C SER A 48 16.14 -8.83 2.44
N ILE A 49 14.82 -8.68 2.37
CA ILE A 49 13.86 -9.25 3.33
C ILE A 49 12.95 -10.30 2.66
N GLU A 50 13.24 -10.73 1.42
CA GLU A 50 12.43 -11.70 0.66
C GLU A 50 12.34 -13.09 1.33
N ASP A 51 13.28 -13.39 2.24
CA ASP A 51 13.41 -14.67 2.92
C ASP A 51 13.34 -14.56 4.46
N SER A 52 13.20 -13.36 5.03
CA SER A 52 13.22 -13.13 6.47
C SER A 52 12.52 -11.85 6.89
N TYR A 53 12.31 -11.67 8.19
CA TYR A 53 11.76 -10.44 8.75
C TYR A 53 12.84 -9.35 8.84
N PHE A 54 12.40 -8.08 8.77
CA PHE A 54 13.26 -6.91 8.90
C PHE A 54 14.16 -7.00 10.14
N ARG A 55 13.58 -7.24 11.32
CA ARG A 55 14.36 -7.27 12.58
C ARG A 55 15.55 -8.23 12.51
N THR A 56 15.32 -9.46 12.05
CA THR A 56 16.36 -10.50 11.96
C THR A 56 17.52 -10.09 11.05
N LYS A 57 17.26 -9.34 9.98
CA LYS A 57 18.31 -8.85 9.07
C LYS A 57 19.10 -7.67 9.64
N PHE A 58 18.43 -6.79 10.40
CA PHE A 58 19.03 -5.54 10.88
C PHE A 58 19.58 -5.60 12.31
N GLU A 59 19.23 -6.61 13.11
CA GLU A 59 19.68 -6.73 14.50
C GLU A 59 21.21 -6.76 14.64
N GLN A 60 21.90 -7.42 13.70
CA GLN A 60 23.37 -7.46 13.67
C GLN A 60 24.01 -6.13 13.26
N ASP A 61 23.25 -5.24 12.63
CA ASP A 61 23.72 -3.91 12.22
C ASP A 61 23.47 -2.84 13.28
N LEU A 62 22.53 -3.07 14.22
CA LEU A 62 22.19 -2.11 15.27
C LEU A 62 23.41 -1.54 16.01
N PRO A 63 24.44 -2.33 16.39
CA PRO A 63 25.63 -1.78 17.06
C PRO A 63 26.45 -0.78 16.21
N LYS A 64 26.27 -0.78 14.88
CA LYS A 64 26.94 0.14 13.95
C LYS A 64 26.22 1.48 13.88
N PHE A 65 24.93 1.51 14.16
CA PHE A 65 24.13 2.72 14.11
C PHE A 65 24.24 3.48 15.43
N ARG A 66 24.55 4.77 15.32
CA ARG A 66 24.46 5.77 16.38
C ARG A 66 24.08 7.07 15.72
N GLY A 67 23.30 7.91 16.40
CA GLY A 67 22.94 9.22 15.88
C GLY A 67 21.56 9.68 16.31
N ASN A 68 21.33 10.97 16.11
CA ASN A 68 20.13 11.65 16.58
C ASN A 68 19.14 11.97 15.45
N MET A 69 19.43 11.54 14.23
CA MET A 69 18.49 11.60 13.11
C MET A 69 18.74 10.49 12.11
N GLY A 70 17.68 10.04 11.45
CA GLY A 70 17.79 9.04 10.39
C GLY A 70 16.49 8.79 9.65
N ILE A 71 16.63 8.10 8.52
CA ILE A 71 15.54 7.69 7.64
C ILE A 71 15.64 6.20 7.32
N GLY A 72 14.50 5.55 7.19
CA GLY A 72 14.37 4.12 6.94
C GLY A 72 13.22 3.85 5.98
N VAL A 73 13.31 2.70 5.32
CA VAL A 73 12.39 2.33 4.25
C VAL A 73 12.18 0.83 4.20
N ILE A 74 10.94 0.43 3.98
CA ILE A 74 10.52 -0.89 3.50
C ILE A 74 10.11 -0.72 2.04
N SER A 75 10.59 -1.59 1.15
CA SER A 75 10.45 -1.44 -0.30
C SER A 75 10.11 -2.78 -0.97
N ASP A 76 9.17 -2.77 -1.93
CA ASP A 76 8.83 -3.92 -2.77
C ASP A 76 9.74 -4.09 -4.00
N THR A 77 10.68 -3.17 -4.21
CA THR A 77 11.44 -3.11 -5.46
C THR A 77 12.91 -2.79 -5.19
N ASP A 78 13.17 -1.55 -4.77
CA ASP A 78 14.47 -0.92 -4.95
C ASP A 78 15.30 -0.92 -3.68
N ASN A 79 16.63 -0.94 -3.86
CA ASN A 79 17.59 -0.73 -2.77
C ASN A 79 17.59 0.76 -2.40
N GLN A 80 17.28 1.06 -1.15
CA GLN A 80 17.22 2.40 -0.58
C GLN A 80 17.52 2.29 0.93
N PRO A 81 18.01 3.33 1.64
CA PRO A 81 18.26 4.70 1.17
C PRO A 81 19.43 4.84 0.18
N ILE A 82 19.41 5.85 -0.69
CA ILE A 82 20.56 6.19 -1.55
C ILE A 82 21.34 7.34 -0.92
N LEU A 83 22.67 7.20 -0.84
CA LEU A 83 23.58 8.24 -0.39
C LEU A 83 24.14 8.99 -1.59
N ILE A 84 24.04 10.31 -1.55
CA ILE A 84 24.47 11.20 -2.63
C ILE A 84 25.48 12.20 -2.08
N HIS A 85 26.45 12.55 -2.92
CA HIS A 85 27.39 13.64 -2.67
C HIS A 85 27.42 14.54 -3.90
N SER A 86 26.78 15.70 -3.79
CA SER A 86 26.64 16.67 -4.88
C SER A 86 27.02 18.08 -4.40
N HIS A 87 26.77 19.09 -5.24
CA HIS A 87 26.92 20.50 -4.84
C HIS A 87 25.94 20.93 -3.73
N LEU A 88 24.88 20.15 -3.48
CA LEU A 88 23.98 20.34 -2.34
C LEU A 88 24.56 19.77 -1.02
N GLY A 89 25.73 19.12 -1.09
CA GLY A 89 26.38 18.46 0.04
C GLY A 89 26.15 16.94 0.04
N ARG A 90 26.27 16.33 1.24
CA ARG A 90 26.00 14.90 1.45
C ARG A 90 24.62 14.72 2.05
N TYR A 91 23.82 13.85 1.45
CA TYR A 91 22.46 13.58 1.93
C TYR A 91 22.04 12.15 1.57
N ALA A 92 20.99 11.66 2.24
CA ALA A 92 20.35 10.38 1.95
C ALA A 92 18.91 10.58 1.48
N VAL A 93 18.44 9.76 0.55
CA VAL A 93 17.06 9.82 0.01
C VAL A 93 16.36 8.47 0.13
N VAL A 94 15.08 8.50 0.51
CA VAL A 94 14.13 7.38 0.41
C VAL A 94 12.87 7.83 -0.31
N THR A 95 12.30 6.95 -1.13
CA THR A 95 11.12 7.23 -1.95
C THR A 95 10.09 6.11 -1.88
N VAL A 96 8.81 6.49 -1.87
CA VAL A 96 7.66 5.61 -2.07
C VAL A 96 6.81 6.21 -3.19
N GLY A 97 6.66 5.48 -4.28
CA GLY A 97 5.89 5.97 -5.42
C GLY A 97 5.97 5.10 -6.66
N LYS A 98 5.36 5.62 -7.73
CA LYS A 98 5.45 5.09 -9.10
C LYS A 98 5.66 6.27 -10.05
N ILE A 99 6.84 6.34 -10.65
CA ILE A 99 7.21 7.38 -11.62
C ILE A 99 6.91 6.83 -13.02
N LEU A 100 5.84 7.34 -13.64
CA LEU A 100 5.33 6.88 -14.93
C LEU A 100 6.22 7.28 -16.11
N ASN A 101 6.87 8.43 -16.02
CA ASN A 101 7.77 8.94 -17.06
C ASN A 101 9.24 8.63 -16.77
N MET A 102 9.53 7.52 -16.08
CA MET A 102 10.90 7.10 -15.74
C MET A 102 11.80 7.04 -16.99
N ASP A 103 11.38 6.34 -18.04
CA ASP A 103 12.17 6.17 -19.27
C ASP A 103 12.47 7.50 -19.97
N GLU A 104 11.54 8.46 -19.89
CA GLU A 104 11.73 9.81 -20.45
C GLU A 104 12.79 10.58 -19.64
N LEU A 105 12.66 10.57 -18.32
CA LEU A 105 13.58 11.24 -17.41
C LEU A 105 14.98 10.63 -17.51
N GLU A 106 15.09 9.32 -17.57
CA GLU A 106 16.36 8.59 -17.76
C GLU A 106 17.04 9.03 -19.05
N LYS A 107 16.32 9.02 -20.18
CA LYS A 107 16.86 9.51 -21.47
C LYS A 107 17.32 10.96 -21.40
N ARG A 108 16.61 11.82 -20.65
CA ARG A 108 17.01 13.22 -20.45
C ARG A 108 18.32 13.31 -19.67
N MET A 109 18.45 12.59 -18.56
CA MET A 109 19.66 12.58 -17.74
C MET A 109 20.87 12.05 -18.53
N LEU A 110 20.69 10.96 -19.28
CA LEU A 110 21.76 10.39 -20.12
C LEU A 110 22.19 11.35 -21.24
N LYS A 111 21.25 12.09 -21.85
CA LYS A 111 21.58 13.14 -22.84
C LYS A 111 22.38 14.31 -22.25
N GLN A 112 22.28 14.54 -20.95
CA GLN A 112 23.08 15.52 -20.22
C GLN A 112 24.40 14.93 -19.71
N HIS A 113 24.79 13.73 -20.17
CA HIS A 113 26.00 13.02 -19.75
C HIS A 113 26.03 12.68 -18.25
N ARG A 114 24.86 12.56 -17.60
CA ARG A 114 24.73 11.98 -16.25
C ARG A 114 24.70 10.44 -16.36
N HIS A 115 25.05 9.76 -15.27
CA HIS A 115 25.09 8.29 -15.20
C HIS A 115 24.28 7.79 -14.01
N PHE A 116 23.67 6.62 -14.14
CA PHE A 116 22.98 5.92 -13.04
C PHE A 116 23.90 4.84 -12.46
N SER A 117 24.10 4.88 -11.16
CA SER A 117 24.95 3.97 -10.39
C SER A 117 24.14 2.89 -9.68
N GLU A 118 22.92 3.21 -9.25
CA GLU A 118 22.03 2.30 -8.51
C GLU A 118 21.09 1.61 -9.50
N THR A 119 21.66 0.86 -10.46
CA THR A 119 20.86 0.06 -11.39
C THR A 119 20.35 -1.20 -10.71
N THR A 120 19.04 -1.41 -10.71
CA THR A 120 18.43 -2.65 -10.22
C THR A 120 18.08 -3.55 -11.41
N GLN A 121 17.71 -4.81 -11.14
CA GLN A 121 17.16 -5.69 -12.20
C GLN A 121 15.91 -5.13 -12.89
N ALA A 122 15.27 -4.09 -12.33
CA ALA A 122 14.05 -3.48 -12.83
C ALA A 122 14.25 -2.16 -13.61
N GLY A 123 15.50 -1.73 -13.83
CA GLY A 123 15.83 -0.45 -14.47
C GLY A 123 16.30 0.61 -13.47
N THR A 124 16.08 1.88 -13.82
CA THR A 124 16.50 3.04 -13.04
C THR A 124 15.82 3.10 -11.67
N ASN A 125 16.61 3.28 -10.61
CA ASN A 125 16.10 3.40 -9.24
C ASN A 125 15.38 4.75 -9.04
N PRO A 126 14.11 4.75 -8.57
CA PRO A 126 13.35 5.97 -8.32
C PRO A 126 14.03 6.97 -7.39
N SER A 127 14.72 6.50 -6.35
CA SER A 127 15.45 7.39 -5.43
C SER A 127 16.63 8.07 -6.09
N GLU A 128 17.29 7.40 -7.04
CA GLU A 128 18.43 7.98 -7.75
C GLU A 128 17.93 9.03 -8.73
N MET A 129 16.83 8.75 -9.44
CA MET A 129 16.16 9.73 -10.29
C MET A 129 15.73 10.98 -9.50
N VAL A 130 15.10 10.79 -8.32
CA VAL A 130 14.74 11.90 -7.43
C VAL A 130 15.98 12.71 -7.04
N ALA A 131 17.07 12.06 -6.61
CA ALA A 131 18.30 12.75 -6.28
C ALA A 131 18.86 13.57 -7.45
N MET A 132 18.93 12.99 -8.65
CA MET A 132 19.42 13.70 -9.83
C MET A 132 18.58 14.92 -10.18
N LEU A 133 17.25 14.82 -10.07
CA LEU A 133 16.35 15.95 -10.30
C LEU A 133 16.57 17.06 -9.27
N MET A 134 16.77 16.72 -7.99
CA MET A 134 17.11 17.72 -6.97
C MET A 134 18.44 18.41 -7.28
N ASP A 135 19.43 17.63 -7.72
CA ASP A 135 20.77 18.09 -8.10
C ASP A 135 20.81 18.91 -9.42
N GLU A 136 19.66 19.24 -10.02
CA GLU A 136 19.61 20.25 -11.08
C GLU A 136 19.52 21.68 -10.52
N GLU A 137 19.12 21.82 -9.26
CA GLU A 137 18.81 23.12 -8.65
C GLU A 137 19.81 23.54 -7.59
N LYS A 138 19.71 24.79 -7.14
CA LYS A 138 20.71 25.44 -6.28
C LYS A 138 20.63 25.05 -4.80
N ASN A 139 19.46 24.63 -4.35
CA ASN A 139 19.20 24.25 -2.96
C ASN A 139 18.13 23.15 -2.90
N PHE A 140 17.97 22.50 -1.74
CA PHE A 140 17.02 21.40 -1.57
C PHE A 140 15.56 21.80 -1.81
N ALA A 141 15.14 23.01 -1.42
CA ALA A 141 13.75 23.43 -1.59
C ALA A 141 13.40 23.54 -3.09
N ASP A 142 14.23 24.24 -3.87
CA ASP A 142 14.07 24.37 -5.31
C ASP A 142 14.20 23.01 -6.02
N GLY A 143 15.16 22.18 -5.58
CA GLY A 143 15.36 20.83 -6.12
C GLY A 143 14.16 19.91 -5.91
N ILE A 144 13.53 19.97 -4.73
CA ILE A 144 12.32 19.22 -4.42
C ILE A 144 11.12 19.73 -5.25
N GLU A 145 11.02 21.04 -5.47
CA GLU A 145 10.00 21.58 -6.39
C GLU A 145 10.24 21.06 -7.82
N ASN A 146 11.48 21.04 -8.30
CA ASN A 146 11.85 20.49 -9.61
C ASN A 146 11.47 19.00 -9.76
N VAL A 147 11.68 18.20 -8.71
CA VAL A 147 11.20 16.80 -8.66
C VAL A 147 9.68 16.74 -8.86
N ARG A 148 8.94 17.59 -8.14
CA ARG A 148 7.47 17.61 -8.14
C ARG A 148 6.88 18.07 -9.49
N GLU A 149 7.55 18.98 -10.18
CA GLU A 149 7.13 19.45 -11.51
C GLU A 149 7.38 18.42 -12.60
N ARG A 150 8.48 17.67 -12.51
CA ARG A 150 8.92 16.76 -13.59
C ARG A 150 8.35 15.35 -13.48
N ILE A 151 8.07 14.85 -12.27
CA ILE A 151 7.56 13.50 -12.08
C ILE A 151 6.07 13.42 -12.43
N ARG A 152 5.75 12.50 -13.34
CA ARG A 152 4.38 12.05 -13.62
C ARG A 152 4.11 10.75 -12.85
N GLY A 153 2.96 10.65 -12.19
CA GLY A 153 2.62 9.54 -11.30
C GLY A 153 2.54 9.98 -9.84
N SER A 154 3.08 9.20 -8.92
CA SER A 154 3.19 9.60 -7.51
C SER A 154 4.61 9.37 -6.98
N CYS A 155 5.10 10.28 -6.14
CA CYS A 155 6.38 10.14 -5.47
C CYS A 155 6.36 10.93 -4.16
N THR A 156 6.25 10.20 -3.05
CA THR A 156 6.45 10.72 -1.69
C THR A 156 7.83 10.31 -1.23
N PHE A 157 8.59 11.21 -0.62
CA PHE A 157 9.98 10.95 -0.29
C PHE A 157 10.46 11.76 0.90
N MET A 158 11.59 11.33 1.47
CA MET A 158 12.31 12.07 2.50
C MET A 158 13.78 12.22 2.12
N VAL A 159 14.36 13.34 2.53
CA VAL A 159 15.78 13.66 2.37
C VAL A 159 16.37 13.93 3.75
N LEU A 160 17.38 13.15 4.13
CA LEU A 160 18.16 13.33 5.34
C LEU A 160 19.40 14.17 5.01
N THR A 161 19.53 15.33 5.65
CA THR A 161 20.69 16.22 5.54
C THR A 161 21.33 16.41 6.92
N PRO A 162 22.55 16.99 7.01
CA PRO A 162 23.15 17.35 8.29
C PRO A 162 22.31 18.29 9.16
N GLU A 163 21.44 19.09 8.54
CA GLU A 163 20.60 20.08 9.22
C GLU A 163 19.28 19.49 9.73
N GLY A 164 18.75 18.44 9.09
CA GLY A 164 17.47 17.84 9.45
C GLY A 164 16.86 16.98 8.35
N ILE A 165 15.54 16.79 8.42
CA ILE A 165 14.80 15.95 7.48
C ILE A 165 13.83 16.81 6.67
N TYR A 166 13.96 16.76 5.34
CA TYR A 166 12.91 17.20 4.43
C TYR A 166 11.95 16.05 4.16
N ALA A 167 10.65 16.31 4.24
CA ALA A 167 9.60 15.35 3.91
C ALA A 167 8.63 15.95 2.89
N ALA A 168 8.51 15.30 1.73
CA ALA A 168 7.72 15.76 0.60
C ALA A 168 6.62 14.75 0.29
N ARG A 169 5.36 15.19 0.32
CA ARG A 169 4.21 14.36 -0.07
C ARG A 169 3.92 14.54 -1.56
N ASP A 170 3.52 13.46 -2.23
CA ASP A 170 3.22 13.48 -3.66
C ASP A 170 2.14 14.49 -4.05
N ARG A 171 2.12 14.89 -5.32
CA ARG A 171 1.35 16.04 -5.84
C ARG A 171 -0.15 16.03 -5.52
N LEU A 172 -0.78 14.85 -5.46
CA LEU A 172 -2.20 14.73 -5.11
C LEU A 172 -2.40 14.04 -3.75
N GLY A 173 -1.35 13.80 -2.99
CA GLY A 173 -1.41 13.08 -1.72
C GLY A 173 -1.93 11.64 -1.87
N ARG A 174 -1.61 10.96 -2.98
CA ARG A 174 -1.97 9.56 -3.26
C ARG A 174 -1.54 8.63 -2.13
N THR A 175 -0.33 8.86 -1.63
CA THR A 175 0.25 8.19 -0.47
C THR A 175 0.23 9.11 0.76
N PRO A 176 0.05 8.55 1.96
CA PRO A 176 0.07 9.31 3.22
C PRO A 176 1.49 9.66 3.68
N LEU A 177 1.60 10.76 4.41
CA LEU A 177 2.81 11.14 5.16
C LEU A 177 2.39 11.95 6.40
N ALA A 178 2.75 11.50 7.58
CA ALA A 178 2.33 12.08 8.86
C ALA A 178 3.52 12.37 9.76
N ILE A 179 3.41 13.43 10.58
CA ILE A 179 4.37 13.83 11.60
C ILE A 179 3.83 13.39 12.96
N GLY A 180 4.65 12.67 13.71
CA GLY A 180 4.43 12.34 15.10
C GLY A 180 5.35 13.16 16.00
N ARG A 181 4.87 13.55 17.18
CA ARG A 181 5.64 14.28 18.19
C ARG A 181 5.79 13.45 19.46
N LYS A 182 7.01 13.46 20.00
CA LYS A 182 7.40 12.91 21.30
C LYS A 182 8.29 13.95 21.99
N ASN A 183 8.47 13.86 23.31
CA ASN A 183 9.28 14.86 24.01
C ASN A 183 10.72 14.90 23.46
N GLY A 184 11.11 16.05 22.89
CA GLY A 184 12.43 16.26 22.29
C GLY A 184 12.69 15.47 21.00
N SER A 185 11.66 14.91 20.36
CA SER A 185 11.78 14.13 19.13
C SER A 185 10.57 14.31 18.20
N ARG A 186 10.81 14.23 16.90
CA ARG A 186 9.77 14.11 15.88
C ARG A 186 10.04 12.94 14.96
N ALA A 187 8.96 12.30 14.55
CA ALA A 187 8.99 11.25 13.55
C ALA A 187 8.14 11.64 12.33
N VAL A 188 8.50 11.12 11.17
CA VAL A 188 7.70 11.14 9.95
C VAL A 188 7.43 9.72 9.54
N ALA A 189 6.21 9.38 9.18
CA ALA A 189 5.86 8.03 8.79
C ALA A 189 4.86 8.02 7.64
N SER A 190 4.94 7.00 6.78
CA SER A 190 3.85 6.70 5.86
C SER A 190 2.58 6.31 6.62
N GLU A 191 2.69 5.62 7.76
CA GLU A 191 1.54 5.26 8.59
C GLU A 191 1.73 5.64 10.05
N THR A 192 0.62 6.05 10.66
CA THR A 192 0.56 6.38 12.09
C THR A 192 0.60 5.16 12.99
N SER A 193 0.51 3.94 12.46
CA SER A 193 0.46 2.68 13.23
C SER A 193 1.69 2.44 14.12
N ALA A 194 2.84 3.02 13.76
CA ALA A 194 4.05 3.00 14.57
C ALA A 194 4.00 3.93 15.79
N PHE A 195 3.23 5.03 15.72
CA PHE A 195 3.31 6.13 16.68
C PHE A 195 2.93 5.72 18.11
N PRO A 196 1.77 5.06 18.37
CA PRO A 196 1.35 4.76 19.75
C PRO A 196 2.35 3.89 20.51
N THR A 197 2.98 2.92 19.82
CA THR A 197 3.92 2.00 20.50
C THR A 197 5.30 2.63 20.73
N LEU A 198 5.68 3.60 19.90
CA LEU A 198 6.94 4.34 20.05
C LEU A 198 6.81 5.59 20.93
N GLY A 199 5.60 5.88 21.41
CA GLY A 199 5.29 7.03 22.28
C GLY A 199 5.19 8.36 21.53
N TYR A 200 4.88 8.33 20.24
CA TYR A 200 4.56 9.53 19.46
C TYR A 200 3.04 9.76 19.46
N GLU A 201 2.65 11.02 19.55
CA GLU A 201 1.29 11.48 19.25
C GLU A 201 1.25 12.03 17.84
N LEU A 202 0.16 11.80 17.09
CA LEU A 202 -0.02 12.43 15.79
C LEU A 202 -0.05 13.96 15.96
N GLU A 203 0.92 14.65 15.35
CA GLU A 203 1.03 16.11 15.38
C GLU A 203 0.39 16.73 14.14
N TYR A 204 0.67 16.17 12.96
CA TYR A 204 0.23 16.74 11.69
C TYR A 204 0.19 15.70 10.58
N GLN A 205 -0.77 15.80 9.65
CA GLN A 205 -0.77 15.07 8.40
C GLN A 205 -0.44 16.03 7.27
N LEU A 206 0.60 15.74 6.48
CA LEU A 206 1.01 16.62 5.40
C LEU A 206 -0.10 16.68 4.36
N GLY A 207 -0.44 17.85 3.85
CA GLY A 207 -1.35 17.99 2.71
C GLY A 207 -0.71 17.56 1.38
N PRO A 208 -1.50 17.50 0.30
CA PRO A 208 -1.00 17.11 -1.01
C PRO A 208 0.06 18.09 -1.50
N ASN A 209 1.11 17.62 -2.16
CA ASN A 209 2.18 18.46 -2.70
C ASN A 209 2.94 19.28 -1.63
N GLU A 210 2.78 18.99 -0.33
CA GLU A 210 3.41 19.77 0.73
C GLU A 210 4.88 19.35 0.93
N LEU A 211 5.74 20.32 1.23
CA LEU A 211 7.12 20.12 1.70
C LEU A 211 7.30 20.71 3.09
N VAL A 212 7.77 19.88 4.00
CA VAL A 212 8.16 20.29 5.36
C VAL A 212 9.64 20.01 5.62
N PHE A 213 10.25 20.83 6.46
CA PHE A 213 11.56 20.60 7.06
C PHE A 213 11.38 20.37 8.55
N ILE A 214 12.06 19.37 9.11
CA ILE A 214 11.78 18.87 10.45
C ILE A 214 13.05 18.89 11.29
N SER A 215 12.91 19.42 12.50
CA SER A 215 13.91 19.41 13.57
C SER A 215 13.34 18.76 14.83
N PRO A 216 14.16 18.52 15.88
CA PRO A 216 13.65 18.04 17.16
C PRO A 216 12.62 18.99 17.80
N GLU A 217 12.74 20.30 17.57
CA GLU A 217 11.94 21.36 18.21
C GLU A 217 10.66 21.71 17.47
N GLU A 218 10.71 21.75 16.13
CA GLU A 218 9.56 22.10 15.30
C GLU A 218 9.58 21.39 13.94
N TYR A 219 8.47 21.48 13.22
CA TYR A 219 8.47 21.31 11.77
C TYR A 219 8.10 22.65 11.12
N LYS A 220 8.77 22.98 10.02
CA LYS A 220 8.53 24.18 9.23
C LYS A 220 7.97 23.79 7.88
N ARG A 221 6.87 24.43 7.47
CA ARG A 221 6.37 24.31 6.10
C ARG A 221 7.28 25.14 5.20
N VAL A 222 7.96 24.46 4.29
CA VAL A 222 8.79 25.10 3.26
C VAL A 222 7.92 25.45 2.07
N ILE A 223 7.03 24.54 1.68
CA ILE A 223 6.07 24.73 0.59
C ILE A 223 4.68 24.33 1.12
N PRO A 224 3.67 25.21 1.03
CA PRO A 224 2.34 24.94 1.57
C PRO A 224 1.64 23.82 0.78
N PRO A 225 0.63 23.17 1.39
CA PRO A 225 -0.12 22.13 0.70
C PRO A 225 -0.91 22.69 -0.48
N GLY A 226 -1.01 21.89 -1.55
CA GLY A 226 -1.87 22.15 -2.69
C GLY A 226 -3.36 22.05 -2.35
N SER A 227 -4.20 22.58 -3.23
CA SER A 227 -5.66 22.62 -3.02
C SER A 227 -6.40 21.34 -3.46
N ARG A 228 -5.76 20.50 -4.29
CA ARG A 228 -6.34 19.27 -4.83
C ARG A 228 -5.70 18.05 -4.19
N MET A 229 -6.52 17.16 -3.67
CA MET A 229 -6.11 15.89 -3.06
C MET A 229 -6.91 14.75 -3.68
N GLN A 230 -6.30 13.59 -3.85
CA GLN A 230 -6.97 12.33 -4.18
C GLN A 230 -6.25 11.15 -3.52
N VAL A 231 -6.33 11.06 -2.19
CA VAL A 231 -5.71 9.98 -1.40
C VAL A 231 -6.29 8.62 -1.76
N CYS A 232 -5.46 7.57 -1.76
CA CYS A 232 -5.86 6.29 -2.33
C CYS A 232 -6.94 5.55 -1.52
N ALA A 233 -8.09 5.25 -2.15
CA ALA A 233 -9.15 4.44 -1.52
C ALA A 233 -8.65 3.08 -0.99
N PHE A 234 -7.67 2.50 -1.68
CA PHE A 234 -7.10 1.20 -1.33
C PHE A 234 -6.36 1.17 0.01
N LEU A 235 -6.02 2.33 0.56
CA LEU A 235 -5.45 2.43 1.91
C LEU A 235 -6.44 1.92 2.97
N TRP A 236 -7.72 2.29 2.86
CA TRP A 236 -8.75 1.80 3.80
C TRP A 236 -9.25 0.39 3.44
N VAL A 237 -9.38 0.09 2.15
CA VAL A 237 -9.93 -1.19 1.68
C VAL A 237 -9.01 -2.36 2.03
N TYR A 238 -7.70 -2.23 1.79
CA TYR A 238 -6.76 -3.36 1.83
C TYR A 238 -5.39 -3.04 2.46
N TYR A 239 -4.68 -2.02 1.96
CA TYR A 239 -3.26 -1.87 2.26
C TYR A 239 -2.97 -1.45 3.68
N GLY A 240 -3.75 -0.49 4.17
CA GLY A 240 -3.48 0.14 5.44
C GLY A 240 -3.54 -0.86 6.57
N TYR A 241 -2.63 -0.68 7.52
CA TYR A 241 -2.69 -1.44 8.74
C TYR A 241 -4.03 -1.17 9.46
N PRO A 242 -4.70 -2.18 10.04
CA PRO A 242 -5.99 -1.98 10.71
C PRO A 242 -6.04 -0.82 11.71
N ALA A 243 -4.95 -0.65 12.47
CA ALA A 243 -4.81 0.39 13.49
C ALA A 243 -4.26 1.73 12.95
N ALA A 244 -4.04 1.87 11.64
CA ALA A 244 -3.62 3.13 11.03
C ALA A 244 -4.82 4.06 10.79
N GLU A 245 -4.51 5.34 10.60
CA GLU A 245 -5.46 6.35 10.14
C GLU A 245 -4.86 7.20 9.01
N TYR A 246 -5.71 7.65 8.10
CA TYR A 246 -5.36 8.56 7.02
C TYR A 246 -6.43 9.63 6.89
N GLU A 247 -6.04 10.89 6.77
CA GLU A 247 -6.93 12.05 6.69
C GLU A 247 -7.98 12.10 7.83
N GLY A 248 -7.58 11.68 9.04
CA GLY A 248 -8.47 11.55 10.21
C GLY A 248 -9.47 10.40 10.14
N VAL A 249 -9.32 9.48 9.18
CA VAL A 249 -10.20 8.32 8.98
C VAL A 249 -9.44 7.03 9.30
N GLY A 250 -9.87 6.32 10.33
CA GLY A 250 -9.31 5.02 10.73
C GLY A 250 -9.63 3.89 9.75
N VAL A 251 -8.66 2.99 9.54
CA VAL A 251 -8.79 1.85 8.61
C VAL A 251 -9.83 0.83 9.09
N GLU A 252 -9.64 0.26 10.28
CA GLU A 252 -10.53 -0.81 10.78
C GLU A 252 -12.01 -0.38 10.87
N PRO A 253 -12.36 0.80 11.42
CA PRO A 253 -13.75 1.27 11.41
C PRO A 253 -14.32 1.44 9.99
N THR A 254 -13.49 1.84 9.02
CA THR A 254 -13.92 1.94 7.62
C THR A 254 -14.26 0.57 7.05
N ARG A 255 -13.46 -0.46 7.37
CA ARG A 255 -13.77 -1.85 6.97
C ARG A 255 -15.07 -2.35 7.57
N TYR A 256 -15.36 -2.03 8.83
CA TYR A 256 -16.66 -2.33 9.45
C TYR A 256 -17.82 -1.67 8.68
N ARG A 257 -17.67 -0.39 8.32
CA ARG A 257 -18.68 0.32 7.52
C ARG A 257 -18.86 -0.31 6.15
N CYS A 258 -17.78 -0.67 5.43
CA CYS A 258 -17.89 -1.35 4.14
C CYS A 258 -18.67 -2.67 4.25
N GLY A 259 -18.37 -3.48 5.27
CA GLY A 259 -19.11 -4.70 5.56
C GLY A 259 -20.60 -4.47 5.82
N ALA A 260 -20.92 -3.47 6.64
CA ALA A 260 -22.30 -3.10 6.95
C ALA A 260 -23.07 -2.63 5.70
N GLU A 261 -22.47 -1.82 4.84
CA GLU A 261 -23.13 -1.38 3.59
C GLU A 261 -23.43 -2.56 2.64
N LEU A 262 -22.49 -3.51 2.52
CA LEU A 262 -22.72 -4.74 1.76
C LEU A 262 -23.88 -5.56 2.34
N ALA A 263 -23.96 -5.65 3.67
CA ALA A 263 -25.00 -6.38 4.38
C ALA A 263 -26.40 -5.82 4.18
N ARG A 264 -26.58 -4.49 4.20
CA ARG A 264 -27.91 -3.86 4.10
C ARG A 264 -28.67 -4.18 2.82
N LYS A 265 -27.96 -4.41 1.73
CA LYS A 265 -28.52 -4.65 0.39
C LYS A 265 -28.53 -6.12 -0.01
N ASP A 266 -28.16 -7.01 0.91
CA ASP A 266 -27.99 -8.43 0.64
C ASP A 266 -29.07 -9.25 1.34
N ASP A 267 -29.82 -10.02 0.56
CA ASP A 267 -30.91 -10.90 0.99
C ASP A 267 -30.46 -12.35 1.22
N THR A 268 -29.17 -12.65 1.04
CA THR A 268 -28.63 -14.00 1.19
C THR A 268 -28.86 -14.58 2.57
N GLU A 269 -29.40 -15.80 2.62
CA GLU A 269 -29.45 -16.62 3.83
C GLU A 269 -28.14 -17.37 4.02
N ALA A 270 -27.52 -17.26 5.19
CA ALA A 270 -26.29 -17.95 5.52
C ALA A 270 -26.26 -18.39 6.98
N ASP A 271 -25.48 -19.43 7.25
CA ASP A 271 -25.34 -19.99 8.59
C ASP A 271 -24.19 -19.32 9.36
N LEU A 272 -23.20 -18.77 8.64
CA LEU A 272 -22.10 -18.01 9.21
C LEU A 272 -21.51 -16.99 8.21
N VAL A 273 -20.84 -15.98 8.76
CA VAL A 273 -20.04 -14.99 8.03
C VAL A 273 -18.56 -15.19 8.39
N SER A 274 -17.66 -15.03 7.43
CA SER A 274 -16.21 -15.05 7.66
C SER A 274 -15.50 -14.06 6.76
N GLY A 275 -14.35 -13.58 7.20
CA GLY A 275 -13.41 -12.88 6.32
C GLY A 275 -12.46 -13.87 5.66
N ILE A 276 -11.95 -13.55 4.47
CA ILE A 276 -10.71 -14.16 3.97
C ILE A 276 -9.55 -13.51 4.76
N PRO A 277 -8.81 -14.27 5.60
CA PRO A 277 -7.86 -13.64 6.51
C PRO A 277 -6.59 -13.09 5.83
N ASP A 278 -6.02 -11.97 6.27
CA ASP A 278 -6.47 -11.16 7.43
C ASP A 278 -7.28 -9.92 7.01
N SER A 279 -7.14 -9.45 5.77
CA SER A 279 -7.74 -8.19 5.30
C SER A 279 -9.26 -8.22 5.22
N GLY A 280 -9.86 -9.38 4.89
CA GLY A 280 -11.30 -9.56 4.84
C GLY A 280 -11.98 -9.60 6.22
N VAL A 281 -11.22 -9.71 7.32
CA VAL A 281 -11.78 -9.91 8.68
C VAL A 281 -12.61 -8.71 9.11
N GLY A 282 -12.11 -7.48 8.95
CA GLY A 282 -12.85 -6.29 9.35
C GLY A 282 -14.17 -6.16 8.58
N HIS A 283 -14.11 -6.33 7.26
CA HIS A 283 -15.30 -6.31 6.40
C HIS A 283 -16.33 -7.37 6.83
N ALA A 284 -15.89 -8.59 7.16
CA ALA A 284 -16.77 -9.64 7.64
C ALA A 284 -17.41 -9.36 9.00
N ILE A 285 -16.66 -8.77 9.94
CA ILE A 285 -17.20 -8.37 11.24
C ILE A 285 -18.32 -7.34 11.05
N GLY A 286 -18.08 -6.31 10.23
CA GLY A 286 -19.11 -5.30 9.92
C GLY A 286 -20.36 -5.90 9.27
N TYR A 287 -20.17 -6.79 8.30
CA TYR A 287 -21.27 -7.51 7.65
C TYR A 287 -22.06 -8.37 8.64
N ALA A 288 -21.35 -9.15 9.47
CA ALA A 288 -21.94 -10.05 10.47
C ALA A 288 -22.79 -9.28 11.50
N MET A 289 -22.29 -8.14 11.98
CA MET A 289 -23.00 -7.27 12.93
C MET A 289 -24.30 -6.71 12.34
N GLU A 290 -24.26 -6.24 11.09
CA GLU A 290 -25.42 -5.67 10.41
C GLU A 290 -26.47 -6.74 10.08
N LYS A 291 -26.07 -7.91 9.55
CA LYS A 291 -27.00 -9.02 9.23
C LYS A 291 -27.42 -9.88 10.43
N ARG A 292 -26.74 -9.74 11.57
CA ARG A 292 -26.92 -10.57 12.78
C ARG A 292 -26.70 -12.06 12.50
N ILE A 293 -25.69 -12.36 11.68
CA ILE A 293 -25.25 -13.74 11.39
C ILE A 293 -23.93 -13.96 12.14
N PRO A 294 -23.70 -15.11 12.80
CA PRO A 294 -22.49 -15.32 13.58
C PRO A 294 -21.23 -15.26 12.71
N TYR A 295 -20.23 -14.51 13.19
CA TYR A 295 -18.88 -14.58 12.64
C TYR A 295 -18.20 -15.86 13.13
N MET A 296 -17.70 -16.68 12.21
CA MET A 296 -16.90 -17.86 12.51
C MET A 296 -15.68 -17.90 11.61
N ARG A 297 -14.73 -18.80 11.90
CA ARG A 297 -13.47 -18.92 11.16
C ARG A 297 -13.34 -20.29 10.48
N PRO A 298 -13.94 -20.47 9.29
CA PRO A 298 -13.72 -21.64 8.44
C PRO A 298 -12.25 -21.79 8.03
N TYR A 299 -11.52 -20.67 8.00
CA TYR A 299 -10.08 -20.65 7.78
C TYR A 299 -9.35 -19.99 8.94
N VAL A 300 -8.23 -20.62 9.31
CA VAL A 300 -7.25 -20.05 10.22
C VAL A 300 -5.95 -19.82 9.44
N LYS A 301 -5.44 -18.60 9.49
CA LYS A 301 -4.16 -18.27 8.87
C LYS A 301 -3.02 -18.88 9.67
N TYR A 302 -2.14 -19.63 9.00
CA TYR A 302 -0.94 -20.18 9.60
C TYR A 302 0.18 -19.12 9.60
N THR A 303 0.28 -18.38 10.70
CA THR A 303 1.22 -17.27 10.91
C THR A 303 2.62 -17.63 11.44
N PRO A 304 2.91 -18.80 12.05
CA PRO A 304 4.23 -19.05 12.65
C PRO A 304 5.41 -19.11 11.68
N THR A 305 5.23 -19.54 10.43
CA THR A 305 6.37 -19.89 9.55
C THR A 305 6.51 -19.07 8.27
N TRP A 306 5.49 -18.31 7.87
CA TRP A 306 5.47 -17.65 6.56
C TRP A 306 5.34 -16.13 6.71
N PRO A 307 6.47 -15.40 6.75
CA PRO A 307 6.45 -13.95 6.63
C PRO A 307 5.63 -13.52 5.42
N ARG A 308 5.04 -12.32 5.47
CA ARG A 308 4.46 -11.69 4.28
C ARG A 308 5.48 -11.64 3.13
N SER A 309 6.75 -11.48 3.49
CA SER A 309 7.86 -11.36 2.54
C SER A 309 8.30 -12.65 1.86
N PHE A 310 7.95 -13.83 2.39
CA PHE A 310 8.37 -15.09 1.78
C PHE A 310 7.69 -15.32 0.42
N MET A 311 8.44 -15.10 -0.65
CA MET A 311 8.01 -15.30 -2.03
C MET A 311 8.99 -16.21 -2.78
N PRO A 312 8.71 -17.53 -2.87
CA PRO A 312 9.53 -18.45 -3.63
C PRO A 312 9.72 -17.99 -5.08
N SER A 313 10.86 -18.29 -5.70
CA SER A 313 11.12 -17.98 -7.11
C SER A 313 10.31 -18.87 -8.07
N ARG A 314 10.09 -20.14 -7.71
CA ARG A 314 9.34 -21.12 -8.51
C ARG A 314 7.83 -20.98 -8.29
N GLN A 315 7.08 -20.97 -9.39
CA GLN A 315 5.62 -20.85 -9.39
C GLN A 315 4.92 -21.98 -8.61
N GLU A 316 5.36 -23.23 -8.78
CA GLU A 316 4.85 -24.40 -8.04
C GLU A 316 4.97 -24.23 -6.52
N THR A 317 6.11 -23.69 -6.06
CA THR A 317 6.36 -23.44 -4.63
C THR A 317 5.50 -22.28 -4.12
N ARG A 318 5.26 -21.24 -4.93
CA ARG A 318 4.32 -20.16 -4.58
C ARG A 318 2.91 -20.68 -4.37
N GLU A 319 2.45 -21.56 -5.24
CA GLU A 319 1.12 -22.19 -5.14
C GLU A 319 1.02 -23.09 -3.91
N LEU A 320 2.06 -23.88 -3.62
CA LEU A 320 2.12 -24.69 -2.40
C LEU A 320 2.07 -23.81 -1.14
N VAL A 321 2.90 -22.77 -1.06
CA VAL A 321 2.94 -21.85 0.08
C VAL A 321 1.59 -21.14 0.26
N ALA A 322 0.93 -20.73 -0.83
CA ALA A 322 -0.40 -20.14 -0.76
C ALA A 322 -1.43 -21.11 -0.15
N ARG A 323 -1.39 -22.41 -0.51
CA ARG A 323 -2.23 -23.44 0.11
C ARG A 323 -1.90 -23.66 1.60
N MET A 324 -0.63 -23.59 1.97
CA MET A 324 -0.19 -23.79 3.37
C MET A 324 -0.58 -22.62 4.30
N LYS A 325 -0.86 -21.44 3.75
CA LYS A 325 -1.17 -20.24 4.56
C LYS A 325 -2.55 -20.26 5.20
N LEU A 326 -3.52 -20.98 4.64
CA LEU A 326 -4.89 -21.02 5.14
C LEU A 326 -5.28 -22.46 5.47
N ILE A 327 -5.48 -22.75 6.76
CA ILE A 327 -5.86 -24.07 7.24
C ILE A 327 -7.38 -24.12 7.40
N PRO A 328 -8.08 -25.03 6.72
CA PRO A 328 -9.53 -25.18 6.85
C PRO A 328 -9.91 -25.83 8.19
N VAL A 329 -11.04 -25.41 8.77
CA VAL A 329 -11.64 -25.98 9.98
C VAL A 329 -12.90 -26.74 9.59
N ARG A 330 -12.80 -28.07 9.48
CA ARG A 330 -13.87 -28.92 8.92
C ARG A 330 -15.19 -28.75 9.64
N GLU A 331 -15.17 -28.74 10.97
CA GLU A 331 -16.34 -28.65 11.84
C GLU A 331 -17.12 -27.33 11.64
N VAL A 332 -16.44 -26.28 11.18
CA VAL A 332 -17.06 -24.98 10.86
C VAL A 332 -17.57 -24.95 9.41
N ILE A 333 -17.03 -25.78 8.51
CA ILE A 333 -17.35 -25.77 7.07
C ILE A 333 -18.49 -26.72 6.71
N GLU A 334 -18.47 -27.94 7.24
CA GLU A 334 -19.28 -29.05 6.75
C GLU A 334 -20.79 -28.75 6.85
N GLY A 335 -21.48 -28.81 5.71
CA GLY A 335 -22.91 -28.57 5.58
C GLY A 335 -23.36 -27.11 5.69
N LYS A 336 -22.43 -26.14 5.83
CA LYS A 336 -22.76 -24.73 6.06
C LYS A 336 -22.92 -23.92 4.77
N ARG A 337 -23.86 -22.97 4.78
CA ARG A 337 -23.96 -21.85 3.85
C ARG A 337 -23.12 -20.71 4.40
N ILE A 338 -22.09 -20.29 3.66
CA ILE A 338 -21.08 -19.38 4.17
C ILE A 338 -21.04 -18.11 3.33
N VAL A 339 -21.17 -16.95 3.99
CA VAL A 339 -20.81 -15.65 3.40
C VAL A 339 -19.36 -15.34 3.75
N PHE A 340 -18.55 -15.16 2.72
CA PHE A 340 -17.18 -14.67 2.83
C PHE A 340 -17.11 -13.20 2.43
N CYS A 341 -16.46 -12.38 3.26
CA CYS A 341 -16.03 -11.05 2.86
C CYS A 341 -14.55 -11.04 2.51
N ASP A 342 -14.20 -10.33 1.44
CA ASP A 342 -12.83 -10.11 0.99
C ASP A 342 -12.63 -8.64 0.61
N ASP A 343 -11.40 -8.15 0.63
CA ASP A 343 -11.12 -6.75 0.30
C ASP A 343 -11.26 -6.46 -1.19
N SER A 344 -10.80 -7.37 -2.05
CA SER A 344 -10.75 -7.16 -3.49
C SER A 344 -10.55 -8.47 -4.26
N ILE A 345 -10.97 -8.50 -5.53
CA ILE A 345 -10.62 -9.57 -6.47
C ILE A 345 -9.75 -8.98 -7.58
N VAL A 346 -8.44 -9.18 -7.48
CA VAL A 346 -7.50 -8.71 -8.51
C VAL A 346 -7.44 -9.70 -9.68
N ARG A 347 -6.92 -10.92 -9.46
CA ARG A 347 -6.81 -11.98 -10.49
C ARG A 347 -7.77 -13.16 -10.26
N GLY A 348 -8.23 -13.36 -9.03
CA GLY A 348 -9.14 -14.43 -8.61
C GLY A 348 -8.53 -15.84 -8.48
N THR A 349 -7.24 -16.04 -8.77
CA THR A 349 -6.61 -17.37 -8.76
C THR A 349 -6.48 -17.98 -7.36
N GLN A 350 -6.03 -17.20 -6.37
CA GLN A 350 -5.93 -17.69 -4.99
C GLN A 350 -7.31 -17.97 -4.38
N LEU A 351 -8.29 -17.13 -4.73
CA LEU A 351 -9.66 -17.31 -4.26
C LEU A 351 -10.30 -18.58 -4.85
N LEU A 352 -10.04 -18.89 -6.13
CA LEU A 352 -10.48 -20.14 -6.75
C LEU A 352 -10.04 -21.37 -5.94
N ASP A 353 -8.78 -21.44 -5.54
CA ASP A 353 -8.26 -22.57 -4.76
C ASP A 353 -8.86 -22.64 -3.36
N THR A 354 -9.06 -21.48 -2.73
CA THR A 354 -9.74 -21.36 -1.44
C THR A 354 -11.17 -21.91 -1.52
N ILE A 355 -11.94 -21.53 -2.55
CA ILE A 355 -13.31 -22.01 -2.73
C ILE A 355 -13.35 -23.52 -3.03
N ARG A 356 -12.37 -24.07 -3.77
CA ARG A 356 -12.27 -25.52 -4.02
C ARG A 356 -12.07 -26.30 -2.72
N VAL A 357 -11.22 -25.81 -1.82
CA VAL A 357 -11.02 -26.44 -0.51
C VAL A 357 -12.31 -26.43 0.30
N LEU A 358 -13.05 -25.32 0.34
CA LEU A 358 -14.35 -25.28 1.04
C LEU A 358 -15.34 -26.33 0.53
N LYS A 359 -15.44 -26.47 -0.80
CA LYS A 359 -16.31 -27.49 -1.41
C LYS A 359 -15.86 -28.91 -1.06
N HIS A 360 -14.56 -29.15 -1.06
CA HIS A 360 -14.00 -30.45 -0.65
C HIS A 360 -14.32 -30.80 0.81
N TYR A 361 -14.35 -29.80 1.69
CA TYR A 361 -14.71 -29.94 3.11
C TYR A 361 -16.23 -29.90 3.36
N GLY A 362 -17.05 -29.92 2.29
CA GLY A 362 -18.50 -30.08 2.41
C GLY A 362 -19.30 -28.80 2.62
N ALA A 363 -18.78 -27.61 2.28
CA ALA A 363 -19.57 -26.39 2.28
C ALA A 363 -20.81 -26.52 1.37
N LYS A 364 -21.99 -26.17 1.88
CA LYS A 364 -23.26 -26.23 1.13
C LYS A 364 -23.34 -25.11 0.08
N GLU A 365 -23.04 -23.89 0.49
CA GLU A 365 -23.04 -22.70 -0.37
C GLU A 365 -21.88 -21.77 -0.02
N THR A 366 -21.30 -21.10 -1.03
CA THR A 366 -20.21 -20.15 -0.86
C THR A 366 -20.55 -18.82 -1.52
N HIS A 367 -20.90 -17.82 -0.71
CA HIS A 367 -21.28 -16.49 -1.16
C HIS A 367 -20.13 -15.52 -0.92
N MET A 368 -19.71 -14.76 -1.93
CA MET A 368 -18.61 -13.80 -1.79
C MET A 368 -19.12 -12.36 -1.81
N ARG A 369 -18.59 -11.54 -0.91
CA ARG A 369 -18.85 -10.10 -0.77
C ARG A 369 -17.53 -9.34 -0.78
N VAL A 370 -17.32 -8.57 -1.84
CA VAL A 370 -16.07 -7.86 -2.06
C VAL A 370 -16.24 -6.41 -1.64
N ALA A 371 -15.43 -5.95 -0.68
CA ALA A 371 -15.52 -4.62 -0.07
C ALA A 371 -14.88 -3.49 -0.89
N CYS A 372 -14.97 -3.62 -2.21
CA CYS A 372 -14.69 -2.57 -3.18
C CYS A 372 -15.42 -2.85 -4.50
N PRO A 373 -15.54 -1.86 -5.40
CA PRO A 373 -15.97 -2.10 -6.76
C PRO A 373 -14.99 -3.00 -7.53
N PRO A 374 -15.41 -3.61 -8.65
CA PRO A 374 -14.50 -4.36 -9.51
C PRO A 374 -13.33 -3.50 -10.00
N LEU A 375 -12.13 -4.05 -9.92
CA LEU A 375 -10.92 -3.43 -10.46
C LEU A 375 -10.92 -3.53 -11.98
N VAL A 376 -11.15 -2.44 -12.71
CA VAL A 376 -11.23 -2.43 -14.18
C VAL A 376 -10.11 -1.62 -14.85
N TYR A 377 -9.40 -0.77 -14.11
CA TYR A 377 -8.23 -0.02 -14.59
C TYR A 377 -6.97 -0.42 -13.81
N ALA A 378 -5.79 -0.34 -14.44
CA ALA A 378 -4.53 -0.45 -13.71
C ALA A 378 -4.29 0.81 -12.87
N CYS A 379 -3.52 0.66 -11.79
CA CYS A 379 -3.11 1.81 -11.01
C CYS A 379 -1.92 2.52 -11.68
N ASP A 380 -2.12 3.79 -12.02
CA ASP A 380 -1.09 4.69 -12.55
C ASP A 380 -0.22 5.31 -11.46
N PHE A 381 -0.66 5.25 -10.20
CA PHE A 381 -0.08 6.04 -9.13
C PHE A 381 0.71 5.21 -8.14
N LEU A 382 0.26 4.00 -7.81
CA LEU A 382 0.93 3.14 -6.85
C LEU A 382 1.27 1.77 -7.45
N ASN A 383 2.40 1.20 -7.04
CA ASN A 383 2.80 -0.17 -7.36
C ASN A 383 2.21 -1.16 -6.35
N PHE A 384 0.88 -1.29 -6.37
CA PHE A 384 0.11 -2.12 -5.43
C PHE A 384 -0.07 -3.57 -5.93
N SER A 385 -0.33 -3.76 -7.22
CA SER A 385 -0.49 -5.11 -7.75
C SER A 385 0.80 -5.62 -8.37
N ALA A 386 1.13 -6.90 -8.13
CA ALA A 386 2.11 -7.63 -8.93
C ALA A 386 1.61 -7.90 -10.38
N SER A 387 0.36 -7.51 -10.70
CA SER A 387 -0.16 -7.55 -12.06
C SER A 387 0.67 -6.66 -12.96
N LYS A 388 1.40 -7.30 -13.88
CA LYS A 388 2.23 -6.62 -14.89
C LYS A 388 1.40 -6.03 -16.02
N SER A 389 0.14 -6.45 -16.14
CA SER A 389 -0.78 -6.01 -17.18
C SER A 389 -2.21 -5.89 -16.68
N VAL A 390 -2.92 -4.87 -17.18
CA VAL A 390 -4.37 -4.68 -17.01
C VAL A 390 -5.13 -5.95 -17.42
N ALA A 391 -4.66 -6.66 -18.45
CA ALA A 391 -5.30 -7.88 -18.96
C ALA A 391 -5.33 -9.03 -17.93
N GLU A 392 -4.52 -8.95 -16.87
CA GLU A 392 -4.52 -9.97 -15.81
C GLU A 392 -5.68 -9.83 -14.83
N LEU A 393 -6.33 -8.66 -14.78
CA LEU A 393 -7.46 -8.39 -13.88
C LEU A 393 -8.63 -9.34 -14.18
N ALA A 394 -9.31 -9.80 -13.13
CA ALA A 394 -10.45 -10.72 -13.25
C ALA A 394 -11.57 -10.12 -14.12
N SER A 395 -11.84 -8.83 -13.95
CA SER A 395 -12.74 -8.03 -14.80
C SER A 395 -12.34 -8.06 -16.27
N ARG A 396 -11.06 -7.80 -16.58
CA ARG A 396 -10.53 -7.72 -17.95
C ARG A 396 -10.50 -9.07 -18.63
N LYS A 397 -10.28 -10.16 -17.88
CA LYS A 397 -10.44 -11.52 -18.38
C LYS A 397 -11.91 -11.87 -18.65
N ALA A 398 -12.84 -11.39 -17.83
CA ALA A 398 -14.26 -11.56 -18.08
C ALA A 398 -14.69 -10.77 -19.34
N MET A 399 -14.24 -9.52 -19.49
CA MET A 399 -14.45 -8.71 -20.70
C MET A 399 -13.91 -9.41 -21.95
N LEU A 400 -12.69 -9.97 -21.88
CA LEU A 400 -12.10 -10.74 -22.98
C LEU A 400 -12.99 -11.91 -23.42
N LYS A 401 -13.60 -12.62 -22.48
CA LYS A 401 -14.49 -13.73 -22.79
C LYS A 401 -15.85 -13.27 -23.34
N LEU A 402 -16.36 -12.13 -22.87
CA LEU A 402 -17.65 -11.59 -23.29
C LEU A 402 -17.59 -10.89 -24.66
N GLU A 403 -16.52 -10.17 -24.96
CA GLU A 403 -16.39 -9.32 -26.15
C GLU A 403 -15.25 -9.71 -27.10
N GLY A 404 -14.44 -10.73 -26.75
CA GLY A 404 -13.27 -11.14 -27.54
C GLY A 404 -12.05 -10.20 -27.41
N ARG A 405 -12.13 -9.14 -26.58
CA ARG A 405 -11.04 -8.19 -26.33
C ARG A 405 -10.97 -7.74 -24.88
N ALA A 406 -9.77 -7.57 -24.34
CA ALA A 406 -9.55 -7.18 -22.94
C ALA A 406 -9.39 -5.65 -22.76
N ASP A 407 -8.95 -4.96 -23.80
CA ASP A 407 -8.60 -3.53 -23.83
C ASP A 407 -9.75 -2.61 -24.26
N GLY A 408 -10.96 -3.17 -24.38
CA GLY A 408 -12.17 -2.40 -24.68
C GLY A 408 -12.53 -1.36 -23.60
N ASP A 409 -13.48 -0.49 -23.95
CA ASP A 409 -14.03 0.51 -23.03
C ASP A 409 -14.65 -0.16 -21.80
N ALA A 410 -14.13 0.18 -20.62
CA ALA A 410 -14.55 -0.39 -19.36
C ALA A 410 -15.58 0.46 -18.60
N ARG A 411 -16.03 1.59 -19.14
CA ARG A 411 -16.97 2.50 -18.42
C ARG A 411 -18.27 1.81 -18.03
N GLU A 412 -18.88 1.07 -18.94
CA GLU A 412 -20.10 0.32 -18.63
C GLU A 412 -19.84 -0.82 -17.64
N TYR A 413 -18.69 -1.49 -17.73
CA TYR A 413 -18.26 -2.53 -16.78
C TYR A 413 -17.94 -1.98 -15.39
N ALA A 414 -17.56 -0.72 -15.28
CA ALA A 414 -17.31 -0.01 -14.02
C ALA A 414 -18.60 0.44 -13.31
N THR A 415 -19.71 0.52 -14.06
CA THR A 415 -20.96 1.12 -13.58
C THR A 415 -21.90 0.04 -13.07
N ALA A 416 -22.13 0.01 -11.76
CA ALA A 416 -23.04 -0.95 -11.14
C ALA A 416 -24.45 -0.86 -11.75
N GLY A 417 -25.06 -2.03 -11.98
CA GLY A 417 -26.43 -2.13 -12.52
C GLY A 417 -26.55 -2.18 -14.04
N THR A 418 -25.48 -1.87 -14.80
CA THR A 418 -25.51 -2.08 -16.26
C THR A 418 -25.52 -3.56 -16.63
N SER A 419 -26.02 -3.89 -17.82
CA SER A 419 -26.00 -5.27 -18.33
C SER A 419 -24.58 -5.82 -18.45
N LYS A 420 -23.62 -5.00 -18.87
CA LYS A 420 -22.20 -5.38 -18.96
C LYS A 420 -21.57 -5.63 -17.59
N TYR A 421 -21.85 -4.80 -16.60
CA TYR A 421 -21.41 -5.03 -15.23
C TYR A 421 -21.93 -6.38 -14.70
N GLN A 422 -23.23 -6.65 -14.86
CA GLN A 422 -23.83 -7.90 -14.38
C GLN A 422 -23.24 -9.12 -15.10
N ALA A 423 -23.06 -9.05 -16.42
CA ALA A 423 -22.44 -10.11 -17.19
C ALA A 423 -20.98 -10.39 -16.75
N MET A 424 -20.21 -9.33 -16.47
CA MET A 424 -18.84 -9.46 -15.97
C MET A 424 -18.79 -10.10 -14.57
N VAL A 425 -19.62 -9.64 -13.64
CA VAL A 425 -19.68 -10.20 -12.29
C VAL A 425 -20.08 -11.68 -12.34
N GLU A 426 -21.06 -12.02 -13.18
CA GLU A 426 -21.52 -13.40 -13.35
C GLU A 426 -20.43 -14.30 -13.96
N GLU A 427 -19.65 -13.79 -14.92
CA GLU A 427 -18.52 -14.52 -15.49
C GLU A 427 -17.42 -14.76 -14.43
N ILE A 428 -17.09 -13.74 -13.62
CA ILE A 428 -16.13 -13.90 -12.51
C ILE A 428 -16.64 -14.93 -11.50
N ARG A 429 -17.93 -14.86 -11.13
CA ARG A 429 -18.58 -15.80 -10.21
C ARG A 429 -18.46 -17.25 -10.71
N LYS A 430 -18.83 -17.50 -11.97
CA LYS A 430 -18.74 -18.83 -12.61
C LYS A 430 -17.31 -19.34 -12.61
N ARG A 431 -16.36 -18.49 -13.00
CA ARG A 431 -14.94 -18.85 -13.07
C ARG A 431 -14.38 -19.28 -11.72
N ILE A 432 -14.72 -18.56 -10.64
CA ILE A 432 -14.25 -18.88 -9.28
C ILE A 432 -15.07 -20.04 -8.68
N GLY A 433 -16.29 -20.28 -9.17
CA GLY A 433 -17.17 -21.34 -8.71
C GLY A 433 -17.94 -20.99 -7.44
N LEU A 434 -18.28 -19.72 -7.25
CA LEU A 434 -19.06 -19.21 -6.12
C LEU A 434 -20.56 -19.44 -6.31
N THR A 435 -21.33 -19.58 -5.23
CA THR A 435 -22.81 -19.58 -5.26
C THR A 435 -23.32 -18.21 -5.68
N THR A 436 -22.91 -17.14 -4.98
CA THR A 436 -23.18 -15.75 -5.37
C THR A 436 -21.94 -14.88 -5.22
N LEU A 437 -21.86 -13.80 -6.00
CA LEU A 437 -20.78 -12.82 -5.93
C LEU A 437 -21.39 -11.41 -6.00
N VAL A 438 -21.07 -10.58 -5.01
CA VAL A 438 -21.47 -9.18 -4.97
C VAL A 438 -20.24 -8.33 -4.67
N TYR A 439 -20.09 -7.23 -5.42
CA TYR A 439 -19.12 -6.19 -5.14
C TYR A 439 -19.83 -5.00 -4.50
N GLN A 440 -19.11 -4.30 -3.62
CA GLN A 440 -19.59 -3.05 -3.06
C GLN A 440 -19.66 -1.98 -4.16
N ASN A 441 -20.71 -1.15 -4.15
CA ASN A 441 -20.81 -0.04 -5.08
C ASN A 441 -19.82 1.06 -4.71
N LEU A 442 -19.46 1.88 -5.71
CA LEU A 442 -18.49 2.95 -5.50
C LEU A 442 -18.98 4.01 -4.50
N ASP A 443 -20.25 4.39 -4.58
CA ASP A 443 -20.81 5.41 -3.68
C ASP A 443 -20.88 4.90 -2.23
N ASP A 444 -21.17 3.61 -2.04
CA ASP A 444 -21.14 2.97 -0.72
C ASP A 444 -19.72 2.93 -0.15
N LEU A 445 -18.70 2.68 -1.00
CA LEU A 445 -17.30 2.74 -0.58
C LEU A 445 -16.87 4.16 -0.20
N VAL A 446 -17.25 5.17 -1.00
CA VAL A 446 -16.96 6.58 -0.70
C VAL A 446 -17.62 7.00 0.62
N MET A 447 -18.88 6.62 0.82
CA MET A 447 -19.60 6.86 2.06
C MET A 447 -18.93 6.15 3.25
N ALA A 448 -18.51 4.90 3.07
CA ALA A 448 -17.80 4.16 4.11
C ALA A 448 -16.45 4.82 4.46
N ILE A 449 -15.70 5.36 3.51
CA ILE A 449 -14.49 6.14 3.80
C ILE A 449 -14.84 7.45 4.52
N GLY A 450 -15.95 8.10 4.17
CA GLY A 450 -16.43 9.30 4.85
C GLY A 450 -15.71 10.59 4.43
N LEU A 451 -14.91 10.54 3.36
CA LEU A 451 -14.33 11.71 2.71
C LEU A 451 -15.14 12.09 1.46
N PRO A 452 -15.14 13.37 1.04
CA PRO A 452 -15.72 13.76 -0.23
C PRO A 452 -15.09 12.96 -1.38
N LYS A 453 -15.89 12.45 -2.33
CA LYS A 453 -15.42 11.66 -3.50
C LYS A 453 -14.24 12.31 -4.22
N VAL A 454 -14.30 13.63 -4.40
CA VAL A 454 -13.25 14.42 -5.06
C VAL A 454 -11.89 14.34 -4.37
N LYS A 455 -11.86 14.03 -3.06
CA LYS A 455 -10.65 13.84 -2.25
C LYS A 455 -10.12 12.40 -2.25
N ILE A 456 -10.83 11.46 -2.88
CA ILE A 456 -10.49 10.04 -2.88
C ILE A 456 -10.06 9.62 -4.30
N CYS A 457 -8.96 8.89 -4.42
CA CYS A 457 -8.62 8.21 -5.67
C CYS A 457 -9.51 6.98 -5.86
N THR A 458 -10.35 7.02 -6.89
CA THR A 458 -11.18 5.87 -7.31
C THR A 458 -10.78 5.35 -8.69
N HIS A 459 -9.63 5.79 -9.22
CA HIS A 459 -9.14 5.49 -10.57
C HIS A 459 -9.23 4.01 -10.95
N CYS A 460 -8.80 3.10 -10.08
CA CYS A 460 -8.81 1.67 -10.39
C CYS A 460 -10.24 1.12 -10.64
N PHE A 461 -11.26 1.81 -10.13
CA PHE A 461 -12.68 1.46 -10.23
C PHE A 461 -13.39 2.18 -11.38
N ASP A 462 -13.16 3.49 -11.56
CA ASP A 462 -13.93 4.33 -12.49
C ASP A 462 -13.08 5.12 -13.49
N GLY A 463 -11.75 5.01 -13.40
CA GLY A 463 -10.79 5.73 -14.24
C GLY A 463 -10.64 7.21 -13.88
N SER A 464 -11.32 7.72 -12.85
CA SER A 464 -11.25 9.13 -12.49
C SER A 464 -9.91 9.52 -11.86
N SER A 465 -9.38 10.68 -12.24
CA SER A 465 -8.15 11.28 -11.71
C SER A 465 -8.04 12.74 -12.16
N PHE A 466 -7.45 13.61 -11.36
CA PHE A 466 -7.06 14.97 -11.81
C PHE A 466 -5.88 14.96 -12.79
N ASP A 467 -5.15 13.85 -12.88
CA ASP A 467 -3.87 13.73 -13.60
C ASP A 467 -4.00 13.05 -14.97
N ARG A 468 -5.19 13.10 -15.57
CA ARG A 468 -5.43 12.55 -16.92
C ARG A 468 -5.34 13.62 -17.99
#